data_AF-A0A7S1I262-F1
#
_entry.id   AF-A0A7S1I262-F1
#
_cell.length_a   1.000
_cell.length_b   1.000
_cell.length_c   1.000
_cell.angle_alpha   90.00
_cell.angle_beta   90.00
_cell.angle_gamma   90.00
#
_symmetry.space_group_name_H-M   'P 1'
#
loop_
_entity.id
_entity.type
_entity.pdbx_description
1 polymer ?
#
loop_
_entity_poly.entity_id
_entity_poly.type
_entity_poly.pdbx_seq_one_letter_code
_entity_poly.pdbx_strand_id
1 'polypeptide(L)'
;GTTGDPKGAMLTHRNIVSVVAGTRLAGLVMSTGDVHLSYLPLAHMFERIVQCALWFGGAAVGFFRGETQLLTEDLFELKPTVFPSVPRLYNRIYDAITQGVEKSGWFSAKVFHTAQSAKTYRLLKNGTVDNQYIDPIVFSK
;
A
#
# COMPACT_ATOMS: atom_id res chain seq x y z
N GLY A 1 14.69 -18.26 11.93
CA GLY A 1 15.93 -17.66 12.42
C GLY A 1 16.99 -17.86 11.36
N THR A 2 18.00 -16.98 11.28
CA THR A 2 19.07 -17.09 10.27
C THR A 2 20.09 -18.19 10.58
N THR A 3 19.95 -18.87 11.71
CA THR A 3 20.84 -19.95 12.16
C THR A 3 20.04 -21.21 12.49
N GLY A 4 20.54 -22.36 12.04
CA GLY A 4 19.96 -23.68 12.30
C GLY A 4 18.59 -23.91 11.65
N ASP A 5 17.86 -24.87 12.19
CA ASP A 5 16.53 -25.22 11.69
C ASP A 5 15.51 -24.08 11.91
N PRO A 6 14.58 -23.86 10.96
CA PRO A 6 13.51 -22.90 11.12
C PRO A 6 12.69 -23.16 12.40
N LYS A 7 12.66 -22.17 13.29
CA LYS A 7 11.84 -22.21 14.51
C LYS A 7 10.42 -21.75 14.19
N GLY A 8 9.42 -22.53 14.57
CA GLY A 8 8.01 -22.13 14.51
C GLY A 8 7.67 -21.19 15.67
N ALA A 9 7.15 -19.99 15.35
CA ALA A 9 6.62 -19.10 16.36
C ALA A 9 5.17 -19.50 16.69
N MET A 10 4.92 -19.98 17.91
CA MET A 10 3.58 -20.35 18.36
C MET A 10 2.76 -19.10 18.64
N LEU A 11 1.67 -18.91 17.90
CA LEU A 11 0.74 -17.80 18.08
C LEU A 11 -0.65 -18.33 18.39
N THR A 12 -1.24 -17.80 19.45
CA THR A 12 -2.61 -18.09 19.82
C THR A 12 -3.57 -17.18 19.04
N HIS A 13 -4.84 -17.59 18.94
CA HIS A 13 -5.89 -16.74 18.39
C HIS A 13 -5.98 -15.39 19.14
N ARG A 14 -5.79 -15.40 20.46
CA ARG A 14 -5.77 -14.18 21.30
C ARG A 14 -4.67 -13.21 20.85
N ASN A 15 -3.49 -13.70 20.47
CA ASN A 15 -2.42 -12.82 19.97
C ASN A 15 -2.86 -12.07 18.71
N ILE A 16 -3.51 -12.76 17.77
CA ILE A 16 -3.97 -12.17 16.50
C ILE A 16 -5.08 -11.15 16.77
N VAL A 17 -6.11 -11.53 17.53
CA VAL A 17 -7.24 -10.65 17.85
C VAL A 17 -6.80 -9.41 18.61
N SER A 18 -5.86 -9.53 19.55
CA SER A 18 -5.31 -8.37 20.27
C SER A 18 -4.65 -7.35 19.33
N VAL A 19 -3.93 -7.82 18.30
CA VAL A 19 -3.31 -6.92 17.32
C VAL A 19 -4.38 -6.25 16.46
N VAL A 20 -5.37 -7.01 15.95
CA VAL A 20 -6.47 -6.46 15.15
C VAL A 20 -7.29 -5.42 15.93
N ALA A 21 -7.54 -5.67 17.21
CA ALA A 21 -8.19 -4.70 18.09
C ALA A 21 -7.31 -3.44 18.28
N GLY A 22 -6.01 -3.64 18.49
CA GLY A 22 -5.04 -2.55 18.63
C GLY A 22 -4.95 -1.65 17.39
N THR A 23 -4.92 -2.22 16.18
CA THR A 23 -4.91 -1.43 14.94
C THR A 23 -6.16 -0.58 14.81
N ARG A 24 -7.32 -1.13 15.19
CA ARG A 24 -8.58 -0.39 15.16
C ARG A 24 -8.60 0.77 16.15
N LEU A 25 -8.07 0.56 17.37
CA LEU A 25 -7.90 1.62 18.37
C LEU A 25 -6.92 2.71 17.92
N ALA A 26 -5.93 2.35 17.10
CA ALA A 26 -4.99 3.29 16.49
C ALA A 26 -5.58 4.07 15.29
N GLY A 27 -6.87 3.89 14.97
CA GLY A 27 -7.55 4.59 13.89
C GLY A 27 -7.48 3.89 12.52
N LEU A 28 -6.84 2.72 12.42
CA LEU A 28 -6.86 1.90 11.21
C LEU A 28 -8.14 1.08 11.18
N VAL A 29 -9.23 1.73 10.79
CA VAL A 29 -10.56 1.14 10.69
C VAL A 29 -10.84 0.78 9.23
N MET A 30 -10.85 -0.52 8.94
CA MET A 30 -11.24 -1.03 7.62
C MET A 30 -12.77 -1.04 7.51
N SER A 31 -13.26 -0.84 6.28
CA SER A 31 -14.68 -0.81 5.93
C SER A 31 -14.98 -1.66 4.69
N THR A 32 -16.26 -1.86 4.38
CA THR A 32 -16.69 -2.62 3.19
C THR A 32 -16.32 -1.96 1.86
N GLY A 33 -15.92 -0.69 1.87
CA GLY A 33 -15.41 0.01 0.68
C GLY A 33 -13.91 -0.23 0.45
N ASP A 34 -13.22 -0.88 1.38
CA ASP A 34 -11.79 -1.08 1.29
C ASP A 34 -11.42 -2.34 0.52
N VAL A 35 -10.31 -2.27 -0.21
CA VAL A 35 -9.71 -3.40 -0.92
C VAL A 35 -8.20 -3.41 -0.75
N HIS A 36 -7.67 -4.61 -0.49
CA HIS A 36 -6.24 -4.85 -0.33
C HIS A 36 -5.71 -5.79 -1.41
N LEU A 37 -4.49 -5.52 -1.91
CA LEU A 37 -3.75 -6.44 -2.77
C LEU A 37 -2.84 -7.35 -1.93
N SER A 38 -3.28 -8.60 -1.75
CA SER A 38 -2.47 -9.65 -1.10
C SER A 38 -1.40 -10.15 -2.07
N TYR A 39 -0.17 -9.69 -1.85
CA TYR A 39 1.02 -10.13 -2.58
C TYR A 39 2.10 -10.74 -1.68
N LEU A 40 2.00 -10.52 -0.37
CA LEU A 40 2.87 -11.15 0.60
C LEU A 40 2.42 -12.60 0.84
N PRO A 41 3.35 -13.53 1.08
CA PRO A 41 2.96 -14.89 1.42
C PRO A 41 2.13 -14.93 2.71
N LEU A 42 1.05 -15.72 2.76
CA LEU A 42 0.25 -15.88 3.98
C LEU A 42 1.04 -16.54 5.13
N ALA A 43 2.18 -17.18 4.83
CA ALA A 43 3.15 -17.65 5.81
C ALA A 43 3.79 -16.50 6.61
N HIS A 44 3.79 -15.28 6.05
CA HIS A 44 4.23 -14.08 6.73
C HIS A 44 3.13 -13.59 7.67
N MET A 45 3.38 -13.58 8.99
CA MET A 45 2.34 -13.23 9.97
C MET A 45 1.77 -11.82 9.81
N PHE A 46 2.56 -10.87 9.29
CA PHE A 46 2.07 -9.55 8.93
C PHE A 46 0.89 -9.61 7.93
N GLU A 47 1.02 -10.34 6.84
CA GLU A 47 -0.05 -10.51 5.84
C GLU A 47 -1.30 -11.12 6.47
N ARG A 48 -1.11 -12.12 7.33
CA ARG A 48 -2.21 -12.77 8.03
C ARG A 48 -2.97 -11.80 8.93
N ILE A 49 -2.27 -10.92 9.63
CA ILE A 49 -2.89 -9.90 10.48
C ILE A 49 -3.65 -8.87 9.63
N VAL A 50 -3.08 -8.44 8.50
CA VAL A 50 -3.74 -7.53 7.55
C VAL A 50 -5.06 -8.12 7.06
N GLN A 51 -5.07 -9.38 6.60
CA GLN A 51 -6.29 -10.05 6.17
C GLN A 51 -7.32 -10.20 7.29
N CYS A 52 -6.89 -10.57 8.51
CA CYS A 52 -7.81 -10.61 9.65
C CYS A 52 -8.44 -9.25 9.95
N ALA A 53 -7.68 -8.14 9.85
CA ALA A 53 -8.21 -6.80 10.04
C ALA A 53 -9.20 -6.39 8.94
N LEU A 54 -8.92 -6.76 7.69
CA LEU A 54 -9.81 -6.53 6.55
C LEU A 54 -11.12 -7.28 6.70
N TRP A 55 -11.07 -8.59 6.98
CA TRP A 55 -12.27 -9.41 7.18
C TRP A 55 -13.10 -8.93 8.38
N PHE A 56 -12.45 -8.49 9.45
CA PHE A 56 -13.15 -7.90 10.59
C PHE A 56 -13.91 -6.61 10.21
N GLY A 57 -13.37 -5.83 9.25
CA GLY A 57 -14.02 -4.64 8.70
C GLY A 57 -14.98 -4.90 7.53
N GLY A 58 -15.10 -6.15 7.07
CA GLY A 58 -15.88 -6.51 5.87
C GLY A 58 -15.25 -6.08 4.54
N ALA A 59 -13.95 -5.78 4.53
CA ALA A 59 -13.20 -5.34 3.35
C ALA A 59 -12.84 -6.52 2.42
N ALA A 60 -12.50 -6.19 1.17
CA ALA A 60 -12.13 -7.15 0.13
C ALA A 60 -10.62 -7.41 0.06
N VAL A 61 -10.24 -8.60 -0.41
CA VAL A 61 -8.85 -8.98 -0.69
C VAL A 61 -8.75 -9.45 -2.14
N GLY A 62 -7.93 -8.77 -2.93
CA GLY A 62 -7.50 -9.22 -4.25
C GLY A 62 -6.17 -9.97 -4.14
N PHE A 63 -6.02 -11.07 -4.85
CA PHE A 63 -4.79 -11.85 -4.89
C PHE A 63 -4.01 -11.53 -6.16
N PHE A 64 -2.72 -11.23 -6.00
CA PHE A 64 -1.84 -11.01 -7.16
C PHE A 64 -1.63 -12.30 -7.97
N ARG A 65 -1.18 -12.17 -9.22
CA ARG A 65 -1.02 -13.30 -10.15
C ARG A 65 0.07 -14.33 -9.77
N GLY A 66 0.79 -14.12 -8.67
CA GLY A 66 1.90 -14.99 -8.23
C GLY A 66 3.27 -14.55 -8.76
N GLU A 67 3.30 -13.65 -9.73
CA GLU A 67 4.52 -13.15 -10.35
C GLU A 67 4.86 -11.73 -9.87
N THR A 68 6.00 -11.58 -9.21
CA THR A 68 6.44 -10.28 -8.69
C THR A 68 6.74 -9.26 -9.79
N GLN A 69 6.99 -9.70 -11.02
CA GLN A 69 7.21 -8.80 -12.16
C GLN A 69 5.93 -8.07 -12.54
N LEU A 70 4.80 -8.78 -12.48
CA LEU A 70 3.45 -8.35 -12.84
C LEU A 70 2.72 -7.60 -11.71
N LEU A 71 3.29 -7.58 -10.51
CA LEU A 71 2.68 -6.97 -9.33
C LEU A 71 2.30 -5.50 -9.51
N THR A 72 3.09 -4.75 -10.27
CA THR A 72 2.79 -3.34 -10.56
C THR A 72 1.53 -3.20 -11.43
N GLU A 73 1.33 -4.08 -12.41
CA GLU A 73 0.10 -4.10 -13.21
C GLU A 73 -1.10 -4.52 -12.37
N ASP A 74 -0.95 -5.53 -11.51
CA ASP A 74 -2.01 -5.98 -10.58
C ASP A 74 -2.45 -4.85 -9.65
N LEU A 75 -1.48 -4.04 -9.20
CA LEU A 75 -1.72 -2.87 -8.38
C LEU A 75 -2.55 -1.81 -9.12
N PHE A 76 -2.22 -1.52 -10.38
CA PHE A 76 -2.93 -0.54 -11.19
C PHE A 76 -4.33 -0.99 -11.63
N GLU A 77 -4.52 -2.30 -11.81
CA GLU A 77 -5.82 -2.88 -12.14
C GLU A 77 -6.74 -2.89 -10.90
N LEU A 78 -6.26 -3.41 -9.76
CA LEU A 78 -7.06 -3.55 -8.56
C LEU A 78 -7.33 -2.20 -7.86
N LYS A 79 -6.39 -1.24 -7.97
CA LYS A 79 -6.43 0.07 -7.29
C LYS A 79 -6.76 -0.06 -5.79
N PRO A 80 -5.94 -0.80 -5.01
CA PRO A 80 -6.25 -1.06 -3.61
C PRO A 80 -6.29 0.24 -2.79
N THR A 81 -7.24 0.33 -1.88
CA THR A 81 -7.32 1.42 -0.89
C THR A 81 -6.39 1.18 0.29
N VAL A 82 -6.03 -0.09 0.52
CA VAL A 82 -5.15 -0.53 1.61
C VAL A 82 -3.96 -1.28 1.04
N PHE A 83 -2.77 -0.69 1.13
CA PHE A 83 -1.55 -1.27 0.56
C PHE A 83 -0.36 -1.25 1.54
N PRO A 84 -0.40 -2.02 2.64
CA PRO A 84 0.76 -2.26 3.48
C PRO A 84 1.82 -2.99 2.66
N SER A 85 3.03 -2.45 2.63
CA SER A 85 4.09 -2.93 1.73
C SER A 85 5.48 -2.70 2.32
N VAL A 86 6.49 -3.29 1.67
CA VAL A 86 7.89 -3.24 2.10
C VAL A 86 8.65 -2.13 1.36
N PRO A 87 9.70 -1.53 1.96
CA PRO A 87 10.46 -0.42 1.35
C PRO A 87 10.94 -0.71 -0.07
N ARG A 88 11.37 -1.96 -0.34
CA ARG A 88 11.83 -2.37 -1.67
C ARG A 88 10.76 -2.20 -2.76
N LEU A 89 9.51 -2.52 -2.44
CA LEU A 89 8.42 -2.41 -3.42
C LEU A 89 8.03 -0.93 -3.65
N TYR A 90 8.01 -0.13 -2.58
CA TYR A 90 7.82 1.32 -2.72
C TYR A 90 8.89 1.97 -3.60
N ASN A 91 10.16 1.60 -3.43
CA ASN A 91 11.25 2.09 -4.30
C ASN A 91 11.02 1.71 -5.76
N ARG A 92 10.60 0.46 -6.02
CA ARG A 92 10.31 0.01 -7.39
C ARG A 92 9.15 0.79 -8.03
N ILE A 93 8.09 1.07 -7.27
CA ILE A 93 6.96 1.90 -7.74
C ILE A 93 7.45 3.32 -8.02
N TYR A 94 8.26 3.89 -7.12
CA TYR A 94 8.84 5.22 -7.29
C TYR A 94 9.71 5.31 -8.56
N ASP A 95 10.58 4.33 -8.80
CA ASP A 95 11.43 4.29 -9.99
C ASP A 95 10.59 4.18 -11.27
N ALA A 96 9.54 3.34 -11.26
CA ALA A 96 8.63 3.20 -12.40
C ALA A 96 7.89 4.51 -12.72
N ILE A 97 7.39 5.21 -11.69
CA ILE A 97 6.75 6.52 -11.85
C ILE A 97 7.76 7.55 -12.38
N THR A 98 8.94 7.63 -11.78
CA THR A 98 9.98 8.61 -12.16
C THR A 98 10.40 8.44 -13.61
N GLN A 99 10.66 7.21 -14.05
CA GLN A 99 10.99 6.90 -15.45
C GLN A 99 9.83 7.24 -16.41
N GLY A 100 8.58 7.01 -15.99
CA GLY A 100 7.40 7.38 -16.77
C GLY A 100 7.29 8.90 -16.94
N VAL A 101 7.55 9.65 -15.88
CA VAL A 101 7.55 11.12 -15.87
C VAL A 101 8.67 11.67 -16.76
N GLU A 102 9.89 11.14 -16.67
CA GLU A 102 11.01 11.57 -17.53
C GLU A 102 10.72 11.36 -19.02
N LYS A 103 10.05 10.25 -19.38
CA LYS A 103 9.63 9.96 -20.75
C LYS A 103 8.50 10.86 -21.26
N SER A 104 7.74 11.49 -20.36
CA SER A 104 6.57 12.33 -20.71
C SER A 104 6.93 13.73 -21.23
N GLY A 105 8.23 14.06 -21.28
CA GLY A 105 8.77 15.33 -21.77
C GLY A 105 8.96 16.37 -20.67
N TRP A 106 9.79 17.39 -20.94
CA TRP A 106 10.21 18.37 -19.95
C TRP A 106 9.05 19.15 -19.30
N PHE A 107 8.00 19.45 -20.07
CA PHE A 107 6.84 20.21 -19.58
C PHE A 107 6.02 19.39 -18.58
N SER A 108 5.63 18.18 -18.98
CA SER A 108 4.90 17.23 -18.15
C SER A 108 5.66 16.89 -16.87
N ALA A 109 6.98 16.67 -16.98
CA ALA A 109 7.85 16.44 -15.83
C ALA A 109 7.86 17.63 -14.86
N LYS A 110 7.99 18.86 -15.36
CA LYS A 110 7.97 20.06 -14.51
C LYS A 110 6.64 20.24 -13.78
N VAL A 111 5.51 19.98 -14.45
CA VAL A 111 4.18 20.03 -13.85
C VAL A 111 4.05 18.96 -12.76
N PHE A 112 4.47 17.73 -13.03
CA PHE A 112 4.46 16.63 -12.07
C PHE A 112 5.27 16.94 -10.81
N HIS A 113 6.53 17.38 -10.95
CA HIS A 113 7.39 17.70 -9.81
C HIS A 113 6.85 18.88 -8.98
N THR A 114 6.25 19.87 -9.63
CA THR A 114 5.62 20.99 -8.93
C THR A 114 4.41 20.52 -8.13
N ALA A 115 3.56 19.67 -8.72
CA ALA A 115 2.40 19.10 -8.06
C ALA A 115 2.79 18.18 -6.88
N GLN A 116 3.79 17.32 -7.08
CA GLN A 116 4.36 16.47 -6.02
C GLN A 116 4.90 17.32 -4.86
N SER A 117 5.68 18.36 -5.15
CA SER A 117 6.23 19.25 -4.11
C SER A 117 5.13 19.97 -3.32
N ALA A 118 4.06 20.42 -4.01
CA ALA A 118 2.91 21.03 -3.36
C ALA A 118 2.15 20.05 -2.45
N LYS A 119 2.00 18.79 -2.86
CA LYS A 119 1.41 17.72 -2.02
C LYS A 119 2.26 17.45 -0.79
N THR A 120 3.57 17.28 -0.95
CA THR A 120 4.50 17.05 0.17
C THR A 120 4.47 18.20 1.17
N TYR A 121 4.44 19.45 0.69
CA TYR A 121 4.30 20.62 1.57
C TYR A 121 2.99 20.60 2.38
N ARG A 122 1.87 20.26 1.76
CA ARG A 122 0.56 20.16 2.45
C ARG A 122 0.52 19.02 3.45
N LEU A 123 1.12 17.88 3.12
CA LEU A 123 1.22 16.75 4.03
C LEU A 123 2.01 17.13 5.28
N LEU A 124 3.16 17.78 5.11
CA LEU A 124 4.01 18.20 6.24
C LEU A 124 3.38 19.29 7.11
N LYS A 125 2.60 20.20 6.50
CA LYS A 125 1.99 21.33 7.23
C LYS A 125 0.64 20.99 7.87
N ASN A 126 -0.21 20.26 7.14
CA ASN A 126 -1.62 20.10 7.45
C ASN A 126 -2.03 18.61 7.60
N GLY A 127 -1.12 17.66 7.40
CA GLY A 127 -1.43 16.22 7.45
C GLY A 127 -2.31 15.74 6.29
N THR A 128 -2.49 16.53 5.23
CA THR A 128 -3.37 16.23 4.09
C THR A 128 -2.60 16.20 2.78
N VAL A 129 -2.91 15.23 1.93
CA VAL A 129 -2.27 15.04 0.62
C VAL A 129 -3.12 15.50 -0.56
N ASP A 130 -4.42 15.69 -0.36
CA ASP A 130 -5.35 15.87 -1.47
C ASP A 130 -5.47 17.33 -1.93
N ASN A 131 -5.56 17.48 -3.25
CA ASN A 131 -5.90 18.72 -3.91
C ASN A 131 -6.94 18.45 -5.00
N GLN A 132 -8.21 18.75 -4.67
CA GLN A 132 -9.37 18.50 -5.52
C GLN A 132 -9.26 19.07 -6.95
N TYR A 133 -8.42 20.10 -7.16
CA TYR A 133 -8.27 20.77 -8.45
C TYR A 133 -7.07 20.30 -9.27
N ILE A 134 -5.96 19.94 -8.62
CA ILE A 134 -4.71 19.57 -9.32
C ILE A 134 -4.65 18.05 -9.55
N ASP A 135 -5.23 17.28 -8.63
CA ASP A 135 -5.09 15.83 -8.63
C ASP A 135 -5.74 15.14 -9.83
N PRO A 136 -6.96 15.52 -10.25
CA PRO A 136 -7.59 14.93 -11.43
C PRO A 136 -6.88 15.28 -12.75
N ILE A 137 -6.03 16.30 -12.77
CA ILE A 137 -5.34 16.75 -13.99
C ILE A 137 -3.96 16.08 -14.10
N VAL A 138 -3.25 15.94 -12.99
CA VAL A 138 -1.86 15.47 -12.97
C VAL A 138 -1.76 13.98 -12.63
N PHE A 139 -2.66 13.44 -11.80
CA PHE A 139 -2.61 12.07 -11.27
C PHE A 139 -3.81 11.21 -11.70
N SER A 140 -4.51 11.56 -12.78
CA SER A 140 -5.63 10.79 -13.31
C SER A 140 -5.25 9.60 -14.20
N LYS A 141 -3.96 9.44 -14.48
CA LYS A 141 -3.37 8.26 -15.12
C LYS A 141 -2.69 7.40 -14.07
#